data_AF-A0A7X6PEN9-F1
#
_entry.id   AF-A0A7X6PEN9-F1
#
_cell.length_a   1.000
_cell.length_b   1.000
_cell.length_c   1.000
_cell.angle_alpha   90.00
_cell.angle_beta   90.00
_cell.angle_gamma   90.00
#
_symmetry.space_group_name_H-M   'P 1'
#
loop_
_entity.id
_entity.type
_entity.pdbx_description
1 polymer ?
#
loop_
_entity_poly.entity_id
_entity_poly.type
_entity_poly.pdbx_seq_one_letter_code
_entity_poly.pdbx_strand_id
1 'polypeptide(L)'
;PLNITASGVVLRGEGMGDTGTILIGKKQKGNAGGMTQRRALINIGGTSGVTPDENTKQVIQDKYVPVGARSFTVASARVFRVGDKVLVRRIGNQDWIKAIGEDKESAGNFGWRPFNIAWDRIIVGIKGNTITVDAPVFTAIEAQWGGGEIVKYDDQGRIGNAGIENLRGISEFDPSVRITAYGNIDRGSWDDPGPHYDGEEYYSDENHYFNFISISNTKNAWVRNVTALHFGSSLASVAASSKWVTVQDCDSREPISIRAGARRFTYMLSGQLSLVQRCTSTKGRHSFVMGGSSSSGNVFLDCSATNPFSTSEPHSQWVNGALYDNVQAPLSARYWKDIGIGWAGANIVFWNCEGDYMIQNPPTAKNYSFGHIGLNAVVFNAIYQDYSKERGHIEYMDIHVAPRSLYLTQLRERLGKDAVNNIALEEQVK
;
A
#
# COMPACT_ATOMS: atom_id res chain seq x y z
N PRO A 1 -16.81 -12.34 13.31
CA PRO A 1 -15.91 -12.37 12.13
C PRO A 1 -15.84 -13.79 11.55
N LEU A 2 -15.72 -13.91 10.23
CA LEU A 2 -15.37 -15.13 9.51
C LEU A 2 -13.86 -15.19 9.35
N ASN A 3 -13.25 -16.37 9.54
CA ASN A 3 -11.80 -16.54 9.42
C ASN A 3 -11.50 -17.65 8.42
N ILE A 4 -10.69 -17.33 7.42
CA ILE A 4 -10.12 -18.26 6.45
C ILE A 4 -8.65 -18.48 6.85
N THR A 5 -8.39 -19.61 7.51
CA THR A 5 -7.08 -19.95 8.08
C THR A 5 -6.40 -21.12 7.37
N ALA A 6 -6.95 -21.58 6.25
CA ALA A 6 -6.43 -22.67 5.44
C ALA A 6 -6.25 -22.24 3.99
N SER A 7 -5.26 -22.85 3.33
CA SER A 7 -5.01 -22.65 1.89
C SER A 7 -6.12 -23.27 1.04
N GLY A 8 -6.36 -22.74 -0.15
CA GLY A 8 -7.32 -23.32 -1.11
C GLY A 8 -8.79 -23.01 -0.80
N VAL A 9 -9.08 -22.14 0.17
CA VAL A 9 -10.45 -21.81 0.59
C VAL A 9 -10.92 -20.54 -0.10
N VAL A 10 -12.08 -20.64 -0.76
CA VAL A 10 -12.74 -19.51 -1.42
C VAL A 10 -14.12 -19.30 -0.82
N LEU A 11 -14.38 -18.09 -0.33
CA LEU A 11 -15.71 -17.65 0.05
C LEU A 11 -16.36 -16.93 -1.14
N ARG A 12 -17.34 -17.58 -1.76
CA ARG A 12 -18.06 -17.06 -2.93
C ARG A 12 -19.53 -16.83 -2.60
N GLY A 13 -20.05 -15.66 -2.97
CA GLY A 13 -21.48 -15.38 -3.02
C GLY A 13 -22.04 -15.36 -4.44
N GLU A 14 -23.25 -14.84 -4.59
CA GLU A 14 -24.03 -14.80 -5.83
C GLU A 14 -24.19 -13.37 -6.40
N GLY A 15 -23.36 -12.42 -5.96
CA GLY A 15 -23.30 -11.06 -6.51
C GLY A 15 -22.97 -9.99 -5.46
N MET A 16 -22.36 -8.90 -5.90
CA MET A 16 -21.97 -7.76 -5.03
C MET A 16 -23.04 -6.66 -4.89
N GLY A 17 -24.19 -6.85 -5.55
CA GLY A 17 -25.33 -5.94 -5.54
C GLY A 17 -26.18 -6.04 -4.27
N ASP A 18 -27.31 -5.34 -4.26
CA ASP A 18 -28.34 -5.41 -3.20
C ASP A 18 -29.23 -6.67 -3.29
N THR A 19 -29.28 -7.34 -4.44
CA THR A 19 -29.96 -8.63 -4.63
C THR A 19 -29.03 -9.84 -4.53
N GLY A 20 -27.73 -9.63 -4.29
CA GLY A 20 -26.73 -10.69 -4.17
C GLY A 20 -26.58 -11.23 -2.74
N THR A 21 -25.47 -11.93 -2.48
CA THR A 21 -25.15 -12.41 -1.13
C THR A 21 -24.68 -11.25 -0.24
N ILE A 22 -25.42 -10.98 0.85
CA ILE A 22 -25.09 -9.91 1.79
C ILE A 22 -24.62 -10.50 3.14
N LEU A 23 -23.40 -10.15 3.55
CA LEU A 23 -22.85 -10.41 4.87
C LEU A 23 -23.02 -9.20 5.76
N ILE A 24 -23.80 -9.35 6.83
CA ILE A 24 -24.10 -8.28 7.78
C ILE A 24 -23.22 -8.45 9.03
N GLY A 25 -22.32 -7.49 9.23
CA GLY A 25 -21.51 -7.37 10.43
C GLY A 25 -22.29 -6.67 11.53
N LYS A 26 -22.96 -7.44 12.39
CA LYS A 26 -23.74 -6.89 13.51
C LYS A 26 -22.87 -6.18 14.55
N LYS A 27 -23.40 -5.09 15.11
CA LYS A 27 -22.79 -4.36 16.23
C LYS A 27 -22.53 -5.33 17.40
N GLN A 28 -21.31 -5.34 17.94
CA GLN A 28 -21.00 -6.17 19.11
C GLN A 28 -21.31 -5.42 20.41
N LYS A 29 -21.77 -6.13 21.44
CA LYS A 29 -21.95 -5.55 22.78
C LYS A 29 -20.57 -5.33 23.43
N GLY A 30 -20.20 -4.08 23.69
CA GLY A 30 -18.93 -3.68 24.31
C GLY A 30 -18.25 -2.50 23.58
N ASN A 31 -17.29 -1.82 24.21
CA ASN A 31 -16.52 -0.73 23.59
C ASN A 31 -15.48 -1.30 22.61
N ALA A 32 -15.75 -1.26 21.30
CA ALA A 32 -14.76 -1.56 20.26
C ALA A 32 -13.91 -0.34 19.82
N GLY A 33 -14.10 0.83 20.46
CA GLY A 33 -13.57 2.14 20.01
C GLY A 33 -12.06 2.40 20.18
N GLY A 34 -11.23 1.37 20.34
CA GLY A 34 -9.77 1.52 20.46
C GLY A 34 -9.03 1.16 19.16
N MET A 35 -7.89 1.82 18.89
CA MET A 35 -6.99 1.44 17.76
C MET A 35 -6.63 -0.05 17.75
N THR A 36 -6.54 -0.69 18.93
CA THR A 36 -6.22 -2.10 19.12
C THR A 36 -7.38 -3.07 18.87
N GLN A 37 -8.59 -2.56 18.57
CA GLN A 37 -9.81 -3.37 18.39
C GLN A 37 -10.48 -3.20 17.02
N ARG A 38 -9.80 -2.59 16.05
CA ARG A 38 -10.28 -2.42 14.67
C ARG A 38 -10.33 -3.75 13.91
N ARG A 39 -11.44 -4.47 14.05
CA ARG A 39 -11.65 -5.81 13.48
C ARG A 39 -12.15 -5.75 12.04
N ALA A 40 -11.76 -6.74 11.25
CA ALA A 40 -12.42 -7.02 9.97
C ALA A 40 -13.56 -8.03 10.14
N LEU A 41 -14.57 -7.96 9.27
CA LEU A 41 -15.65 -8.95 9.25
C LEU A 41 -15.17 -10.29 8.68
N ILE A 42 -14.30 -10.27 7.67
CA ILE A 42 -13.62 -11.44 7.12
C ILE A 42 -12.11 -11.28 7.28
N ASN A 43 -11.46 -12.29 7.86
CA ASN A 43 -10.00 -12.35 7.95
C ASN A 43 -9.49 -13.53 7.13
N ILE A 44 -8.56 -13.28 6.22
CA ILE A 44 -7.77 -14.32 5.56
C ILE A 44 -6.38 -14.26 6.17
N GLY A 45 -5.93 -15.35 6.79
CA GLY A 45 -4.56 -15.39 7.24
C GLY A 45 -4.13 -16.65 7.94
N GLY A 46 -2.87 -17.00 7.70
CA GLY A 46 -2.19 -18.09 8.37
C GLY A 46 -1.62 -17.67 9.73
N THR A 47 -1.01 -18.64 10.41
CA THR A 47 -0.55 -18.51 11.81
C THR A 47 0.67 -17.61 11.97
N SER A 48 1.54 -17.52 10.96
CA SER A 48 2.72 -16.66 10.99
C SER A 48 3.18 -16.23 9.58
N GLY A 49 3.99 -15.18 9.54
CA GLY A 49 4.63 -14.69 8.33
C GLY A 49 5.89 -15.49 7.96
N VAL A 50 6.85 -14.79 7.34
CA VAL A 50 8.16 -15.36 7.00
C VAL A 50 9.05 -15.49 8.24
N THR A 51 9.76 -16.60 8.35
CA THR A 51 10.77 -16.86 9.39
C THR A 51 12.15 -16.97 8.73
N PRO A 52 13.01 -15.95 8.85
CA PRO A 52 14.34 -15.97 8.26
C PRO A 52 15.25 -17.01 8.92
N ASP A 53 16.05 -17.72 8.12
CA ASP A 53 17.13 -18.58 8.59
C ASP A 53 18.46 -17.83 8.52
N GLU A 54 18.79 -17.09 9.58
CA GLU A 54 19.97 -16.22 9.64
C GLU A 54 21.31 -16.97 9.45
N ASN A 55 21.34 -18.30 9.57
CA ASN A 55 22.54 -19.09 9.27
C ASN A 55 22.87 -19.12 7.77
N THR A 56 21.89 -18.85 6.91
CA THR A 56 22.05 -18.82 5.45
C THR A 56 22.45 -17.44 4.93
N LYS A 57 22.59 -16.46 5.81
CA LYS A 57 22.81 -15.07 5.44
C LYS A 57 24.09 -14.88 4.65
N GLN A 58 24.00 -14.13 3.55
CA GLN A 58 25.15 -13.73 2.74
C GLN A 58 25.08 -12.23 2.44
N VAL A 59 26.20 -11.54 2.59
CA VAL A 59 26.32 -10.10 2.30
C VAL A 59 26.41 -9.88 0.79
N ILE A 60 25.73 -8.85 0.29
CA ILE A 60 25.85 -8.36 -1.08
C ILE A 60 27.16 -7.57 -1.20
N GLN A 61 28.00 -7.96 -2.15
CA GLN A 61 29.36 -7.42 -2.35
C GLN A 61 29.40 -6.22 -3.29
N ASP A 62 28.34 -5.98 -4.07
CA ASP A 62 28.29 -4.82 -4.94
C ASP A 62 28.29 -3.53 -4.11
N LYS A 63 29.14 -2.57 -4.49
CA LYS A 63 29.14 -1.24 -3.87
C LYS A 63 27.82 -0.51 -4.08
N TYR A 64 27.17 -0.80 -5.20
CA TYR A 64 25.92 -0.19 -5.64
C TYR A 64 25.10 -1.21 -6.44
N VAL A 65 23.89 -1.49 -5.97
CA VAL A 65 22.85 -2.23 -6.71
C VAL A 65 21.75 -1.22 -7.07
N PRO A 66 21.52 -0.91 -8.37
CA PRO A 66 20.57 0.12 -8.76
C PRO A 66 19.11 -0.26 -8.46
N VAL A 67 18.26 0.77 -8.34
CA VAL A 67 16.80 0.60 -8.38
C VAL A 67 16.43 -0.15 -9.67
N GLY A 68 15.54 -1.14 -9.59
CA GLY A 68 15.17 -1.96 -10.74
C GLY A 68 16.09 -3.15 -11.00
N ALA A 69 17.22 -3.28 -10.29
CA ALA A 69 18.10 -4.44 -10.43
C ALA A 69 17.42 -5.74 -9.98
N ARG A 70 17.66 -6.81 -10.74
CA ARG A 70 17.25 -8.18 -10.41
C ARG A 70 18.43 -9.09 -10.09
N SER A 71 19.66 -8.62 -10.30
CA SER A 71 20.86 -9.42 -10.10
C SER A 71 21.89 -8.64 -9.30
N PHE A 72 22.57 -9.34 -8.40
CA PHE A 72 23.61 -8.81 -7.53
C PHE A 72 24.54 -9.95 -7.09
N THR A 73 25.76 -9.59 -6.71
CA THR A 73 26.84 -10.50 -6.31
C THR A 73 26.85 -10.65 -4.79
N VAL A 74 26.83 -11.89 -4.30
CA VAL A 74 26.89 -12.19 -2.87
C VAL A 74 28.26 -12.75 -2.48
N ALA A 75 28.61 -12.72 -1.20
CA ALA A 75 29.88 -13.25 -0.69
C ALA A 75 30.10 -14.73 -1.08
N SER A 76 29.07 -15.56 -0.96
CA SER A 76 29.09 -16.96 -1.40
C SER A 76 27.68 -17.41 -1.78
N ALA A 77 27.49 -17.90 -3.01
CA ALA A 77 26.20 -18.46 -3.43
C ALA A 77 26.00 -19.94 -3.04
N ARG A 78 27.00 -20.59 -2.40
CA ARG A 78 27.03 -22.05 -2.17
C ARG A 78 25.84 -22.58 -1.38
N VAL A 79 25.29 -21.77 -0.49
CA VAL A 79 24.14 -22.15 0.34
C VAL A 79 22.82 -22.04 -0.42
N PHE A 80 22.76 -21.30 -1.53
CA PHE A 80 21.55 -21.03 -2.30
C PHE A 80 21.37 -21.94 -3.50
N ARG A 81 20.11 -22.12 -3.91
CA ARG A 81 19.68 -22.84 -5.11
C ARG A 81 18.60 -22.05 -5.83
N VAL A 82 18.48 -22.24 -7.14
CA VAL A 82 17.32 -21.75 -7.90
C VAL A 82 16.03 -22.35 -7.31
N GLY A 83 15.02 -21.51 -7.11
CA GLY A 83 13.76 -21.85 -6.45
C GLY A 83 13.74 -21.55 -4.94
N ASP A 84 14.88 -21.29 -4.32
CA ASP A 84 14.91 -20.89 -2.90
C ASP A 84 14.16 -19.56 -2.70
N LYS A 85 13.38 -19.50 -1.63
CA LYS A 85 12.73 -18.28 -1.15
C LYS A 85 13.71 -17.52 -0.25
N VAL A 86 13.83 -16.22 -0.48
CA VAL A 86 14.80 -15.37 0.20
C VAL A 86 14.23 -14.01 0.54
N LEU A 87 14.70 -13.43 1.64
CA LEU A 87 14.60 -12.00 1.87
C LEU A 87 15.87 -11.34 1.32
N VAL A 88 15.70 -10.40 0.40
CA VAL A 88 16.75 -9.45 0.03
C VAL A 88 16.55 -8.23 0.90
N ARG A 89 17.51 -7.93 1.77
CA ARG A 89 17.43 -6.82 2.72
C ARG A 89 18.39 -5.71 2.31
N ARG A 90 17.88 -4.49 2.18
CA ARG A 90 18.68 -3.28 2.20
C ARG A 90 18.85 -2.84 3.65
N ILE A 91 20.08 -2.59 4.06
CA ILE A 91 20.37 -2.03 5.38
C ILE A 91 20.06 -0.53 5.36
N GLY A 92 19.31 -0.05 6.35
CA GLY A 92 19.09 1.38 6.59
C GLY A 92 19.69 1.77 7.93
N ASN A 93 20.95 2.22 7.90
CA ASN A 93 21.69 2.64 9.08
C ASN A 93 21.37 4.09 9.49
N GLN A 94 21.93 4.54 10.62
CA GLN A 94 21.71 5.90 11.13
C GLN A 94 22.24 6.98 10.18
N ASP A 95 23.34 6.71 9.47
CA ASP A 95 23.91 7.67 8.50
C ASP A 95 22.96 7.93 7.34
N TRP A 96 22.28 6.89 6.85
CA TRP A 96 21.24 7.03 5.84
C TRP A 96 20.06 7.85 6.37
N ILE A 97 19.57 7.54 7.58
CA ILE A 97 18.48 8.31 8.23
C ILE A 97 18.85 9.80 8.35
N LYS A 98 20.10 10.10 8.72
CA LYS A 98 20.62 11.48 8.77
C LYS A 98 20.71 12.10 7.37
N ALA A 99 21.20 11.36 6.38
CA ALA A 99 21.34 11.84 5.00
C ALA A 99 19.99 12.21 4.36
N ILE A 100 18.90 11.55 4.75
CA ILE A 100 17.54 11.89 4.28
C ILE A 100 16.84 12.94 5.15
N GLY A 101 17.48 13.39 6.25
CA GLY A 101 16.94 14.40 7.16
C GLY A 101 15.81 13.88 8.06
N GLU A 102 15.87 12.61 8.44
CA GLU A 102 14.85 11.93 9.26
C GLU A 102 15.36 11.55 10.66
N ASP A 103 16.49 12.10 11.10
CA ASP A 103 17.05 11.79 12.42
C ASP A 103 16.40 12.61 13.55
N LYS A 104 16.60 12.19 14.81
CA LYS A 104 16.01 12.87 15.97
C LYS A 104 16.53 14.31 16.14
N GLU A 105 17.73 14.63 15.66
CA GLU A 105 18.26 15.99 15.73
C GLU A 105 17.48 16.94 14.82
N SER A 106 17.08 16.49 13.63
CA SER A 106 16.31 17.32 12.68
C SER A 106 14.79 17.27 12.87
N ALA A 107 14.24 16.12 13.29
CA ALA A 107 12.80 15.87 13.41
C ALA A 107 12.29 15.74 14.87
N GLY A 108 13.15 15.97 15.86
CA GLY A 108 12.80 15.88 17.29
C GLY A 108 12.29 14.49 17.69
N ASN A 109 11.15 14.44 18.40
CA ASN A 109 10.53 13.17 18.81
C ASN A 109 9.99 12.33 17.65
N PHE A 110 9.91 12.90 16.44
CA PHE A 110 9.45 12.22 15.23
C PHE A 110 10.57 11.57 14.43
N GLY A 111 11.83 11.73 14.86
CA GLY A 111 12.99 11.14 14.19
C GLY A 111 12.87 9.62 14.03
N TRP A 112 13.14 9.16 12.82
CA TRP A 112 13.19 7.75 12.46
C TRP A 112 14.34 7.05 13.18
N ARG A 113 14.16 5.75 13.37
CA ARG A 113 15.22 4.85 13.84
C ARG A 113 15.73 4.04 12.66
N PRO A 114 16.97 3.53 12.69
CA PRO A 114 17.46 2.61 11.68
C PRO A 114 16.49 1.43 11.46
N PHE A 115 16.20 1.13 10.21
CA PHE A 115 15.37 0.00 9.80
C PHE A 115 15.83 -0.55 8.45
N ASN A 116 15.53 -1.82 8.21
CA ASN A 116 15.83 -2.46 6.93
C ASN A 116 14.60 -2.46 6.03
N ILE A 117 14.85 -2.41 4.72
CA ILE A 117 13.83 -2.70 3.71
C ILE A 117 14.02 -4.15 3.30
N ALA A 118 12.98 -4.98 3.43
CA ALA A 118 13.06 -6.40 3.14
C ALA A 118 12.13 -6.79 1.99
N TRP A 119 12.71 -7.33 0.93
CA TRP A 119 12.00 -7.80 -0.24
C TRP A 119 11.87 -9.31 -0.25
N ASP A 120 10.64 -9.81 -0.28
CA ASP A 120 10.35 -11.24 -0.43
C ASP A 120 10.55 -11.65 -1.90
N ARG A 121 11.55 -12.51 -2.16
CA ARG A 121 11.98 -12.89 -3.51
C ARG A 121 12.18 -14.40 -3.65
N ILE A 122 12.19 -14.84 -4.90
CA ILE A 122 12.59 -16.19 -5.31
C ILE A 122 13.84 -16.08 -6.17
N ILE A 123 14.83 -16.92 -5.90
CA ILE A 123 16.02 -17.04 -6.75
C ILE A 123 15.63 -17.73 -8.05
N VAL A 124 15.83 -17.07 -9.19
CA VAL A 124 15.53 -17.61 -10.53
C VAL A 124 16.79 -17.93 -11.34
N GLY A 125 17.97 -17.52 -10.86
CA GLY A 125 19.24 -17.83 -11.52
C GLY A 125 20.43 -17.66 -10.59
N ILE A 126 21.45 -18.51 -10.77
CA ILE A 126 22.74 -18.42 -10.08
C ILE A 126 23.84 -18.62 -11.11
N LYS A 127 24.79 -17.67 -11.19
CA LYS A 127 25.99 -17.77 -12.01
C LYS A 127 27.21 -17.38 -11.17
N GLY A 128 27.98 -18.38 -10.75
CA GLY A 128 29.03 -18.16 -9.74
C GLY A 128 28.41 -17.62 -8.46
N ASN A 129 28.87 -16.45 -8.01
CA ASN A 129 28.33 -15.76 -6.84
C ASN A 129 27.25 -14.70 -7.18
N THR A 130 26.85 -14.58 -8.45
CA THR A 130 25.77 -13.68 -8.85
C THR A 130 24.42 -14.39 -8.73
N ILE A 131 23.53 -13.83 -7.91
CA ILE A 131 22.15 -14.27 -7.73
C ILE A 131 21.25 -13.41 -8.61
N THR A 132 20.25 -14.02 -9.24
CA THR A 132 19.15 -13.33 -9.94
C THR A 132 17.82 -13.68 -9.30
N VAL A 133 16.97 -12.68 -9.05
CA VAL A 133 15.66 -12.83 -8.39
C VAL A 133 14.47 -12.56 -9.32
N ASP A 134 13.30 -13.06 -8.93
CA ASP A 134 12.03 -13.01 -9.66
C ASP A 134 11.50 -11.59 -9.91
N ALA A 135 11.69 -10.68 -8.96
CA ALA A 135 11.27 -9.27 -9.05
C ALA A 135 12.40 -8.32 -8.60
N PRO A 136 12.45 -7.09 -9.12
CA PRO A 136 13.54 -6.16 -8.84
C PRO A 136 13.57 -5.69 -7.38
N VAL A 137 14.70 -5.12 -6.97
CA VAL A 137 14.77 -4.27 -5.77
C VAL A 137 14.21 -2.89 -6.10
N PHE A 138 13.50 -2.29 -5.15
CA PHE A 138 12.74 -1.05 -5.37
C PHE A 138 13.38 0.18 -4.71
N THR A 139 14.55 -0.01 -4.11
CA THR A 139 15.41 1.04 -3.56
C THR A 139 16.84 0.59 -3.78
N ALA A 140 17.74 1.51 -4.12
CA ALA A 140 19.13 1.16 -4.34
C ALA A 140 19.74 0.56 -3.07
N ILE A 141 20.58 -0.45 -3.23
CA ILE A 141 21.41 -0.99 -2.14
C ILE A 141 22.79 -0.37 -2.31
N GLU A 142 23.26 0.33 -1.28
CA GLU A 142 24.49 1.11 -1.36
C GLU A 142 25.39 0.76 -0.18
N ALA A 143 26.64 0.41 -0.44
CA ALA A 143 27.58 0.01 0.61
C ALA A 143 27.80 1.12 1.66
N GLN A 144 27.74 2.39 1.25
CA GLN A 144 27.86 3.54 2.16
C GLN A 144 26.76 3.58 3.25
N TRP A 145 25.58 3.00 2.99
CA TRP A 145 24.46 2.96 3.93
C TRP A 145 24.36 1.62 4.69
N GLY A 146 25.41 0.80 4.61
CA GLY A 146 25.47 -0.54 5.20
C GLY A 146 25.26 -1.68 4.20
N GLY A 147 25.03 -1.38 2.92
CA GLY A 147 24.89 -2.37 1.86
C GLY A 147 23.61 -3.19 2.01
N GLY A 148 23.69 -4.47 1.65
CA GLY A 148 22.56 -5.38 1.71
C GLY A 148 22.96 -6.82 1.97
N GLU A 149 21.96 -7.63 2.24
CA GLU A 149 22.12 -9.05 2.53
C GLU A 149 20.99 -9.86 1.92
N ILE A 150 21.25 -11.15 1.72
CA ILE A 150 20.27 -12.14 1.31
C ILE A 150 20.22 -13.24 2.36
N VAL A 151 19.01 -13.70 2.70
CA VAL A 151 18.80 -14.76 3.69
C VAL A 151 17.64 -15.64 3.25
N LYS A 152 17.76 -16.97 3.38
CA LYS A 152 16.62 -17.86 3.15
C LYS A 152 15.56 -17.65 4.23
N TYR A 153 14.32 -18.03 3.93
CA TYR A 153 13.28 -18.06 4.94
C TYR A 153 12.37 -19.28 4.78
N ASP A 154 11.76 -19.68 5.88
CA ASP A 154 10.58 -20.57 5.89
C ASP A 154 9.29 -19.74 5.97
N ASP A 155 8.21 -20.28 5.40
CA ASP A 155 6.88 -19.65 5.44
C ASP A 155 5.75 -20.65 5.66
N GLN A 156 5.99 -21.72 6.43
CA GLN A 156 4.97 -22.75 6.71
C GLN A 156 3.71 -22.18 7.36
N GLY A 157 3.82 -21.06 8.07
CA GLY A 157 2.68 -20.38 8.65
C GLY A 157 1.83 -19.60 7.65
N ARG A 158 2.32 -19.29 6.45
CA ARG A 158 1.56 -18.57 5.42
C ARG A 158 0.61 -19.51 4.69
N ILE A 159 -0.65 -19.10 4.56
CA ILE A 159 -1.60 -19.77 3.67
C ILE A 159 -1.53 -19.19 2.26
N GLY A 160 -2.16 -19.86 1.30
CA GLY A 160 -2.33 -19.26 -0.02
C GLY A 160 -3.42 -19.88 -0.86
N ASN A 161 -3.59 -19.32 -2.06
CA ASN A 161 -4.66 -19.69 -2.98
C ASN A 161 -6.04 -19.59 -2.31
N ALA A 162 -6.26 -18.49 -1.60
CA ALA A 162 -7.50 -18.22 -0.87
C ALA A 162 -8.14 -16.92 -1.36
N GLY A 163 -9.47 -16.85 -1.38
CA GLY A 163 -10.13 -15.67 -1.93
C GLY A 163 -11.55 -15.41 -1.46
N ILE A 164 -12.01 -14.21 -1.75
CA ILE A 164 -13.37 -13.73 -1.47
C ILE A 164 -13.95 -13.16 -2.75
N GLU A 165 -15.17 -13.55 -3.10
CA GLU A 165 -15.75 -13.10 -4.36
C GLU A 165 -17.28 -13.05 -4.40
N ASN A 166 -17.78 -12.16 -5.27
CA ASN A 166 -19.20 -12.03 -5.63
C ASN A 166 -20.12 -11.83 -4.42
N LEU A 167 -19.79 -10.90 -3.53
CA LEU A 167 -20.61 -10.66 -2.34
C LEU A 167 -20.55 -9.22 -1.86
N ARG A 168 -21.50 -8.86 -0.98
CA ARG A 168 -21.60 -7.54 -0.37
C ARG A 168 -21.44 -7.65 1.15
N GLY A 169 -20.69 -6.72 1.73
CA GLY A 169 -20.58 -6.54 3.17
C GLY A 169 -21.32 -5.29 3.61
N ILE A 170 -22.02 -5.38 4.74
CA ILE A 170 -22.60 -4.21 5.42
C ILE A 170 -22.21 -4.26 6.89
N SER A 171 -21.59 -3.19 7.40
CA SER A 171 -21.33 -3.02 8.83
C SER A 171 -22.51 -2.29 9.47
N GLU A 172 -23.19 -2.90 10.44
CA GLU A 172 -24.21 -2.21 11.24
C GLU A 172 -23.52 -1.23 12.19
N PHE A 173 -24.05 -0.01 12.28
CA PHE A 173 -23.52 1.05 13.12
C PHE A 173 -24.68 1.80 13.80
N ASP A 174 -24.33 2.67 14.74
CA ASP A 174 -25.26 3.55 15.46
C ASP A 174 -25.47 4.88 14.72
N PRO A 175 -26.62 5.09 14.06
CA PRO A 175 -26.87 6.34 13.34
C PRO A 175 -27.13 7.54 14.25
N SER A 176 -27.25 7.35 15.57
CA SER A 176 -27.33 8.46 16.52
C SER A 176 -25.97 9.07 16.85
N VAL A 177 -24.88 8.35 16.58
CA VAL A 177 -23.51 8.84 16.78
C VAL A 177 -23.10 9.64 15.55
N ARG A 178 -23.13 10.96 15.71
CA ARG A 178 -22.89 11.93 14.65
C ARG A 178 -21.98 13.04 15.14
N ILE A 179 -21.29 13.67 14.20
CA ILE A 179 -20.43 14.81 14.50
C ILE A 179 -20.38 15.78 13.31
N THR A 180 -20.15 17.05 13.59
CA THR A 180 -19.89 18.10 12.61
C THR A 180 -18.41 18.40 12.45
N ALA A 181 -17.59 18.07 13.46
CA ALA A 181 -16.15 18.32 13.44
C ALA A 181 -15.41 17.49 12.38
N TYR A 182 -14.63 18.18 11.55
CA TYR A 182 -13.77 17.57 10.54
C TYR A 182 -12.35 17.45 11.10
N GLY A 183 -11.81 16.24 11.05
CA GLY A 183 -10.49 15.91 11.57
C GLY A 183 -9.48 15.70 10.47
N ASN A 184 -9.50 16.55 9.44
CA ASN A 184 -8.35 16.54 8.55
C ASN A 184 -7.16 17.04 9.37
N ILE A 185 -6.03 16.34 9.29
CA ILE A 185 -4.89 16.58 10.19
C ILE A 185 -4.37 18.01 10.02
N ASP A 186 -4.82 18.72 8.99
CA ASP A 186 -4.77 20.17 8.76
C ASP A 186 -4.76 21.11 9.97
N ARG A 187 -5.29 20.79 11.17
CA ARG A 187 -5.34 21.75 12.31
C ARG A 187 -5.28 21.15 13.74
N GLY A 188 -4.39 20.20 14.01
CA GLY A 188 -4.08 19.74 15.37
C GLY A 188 -4.41 18.27 15.65
N SER A 189 -4.12 17.80 16.87
CA SER A 189 -4.59 16.47 17.32
C SER A 189 -6.12 16.46 17.34
N TRP A 190 -6.76 15.31 17.09
CA TRP A 190 -8.21 15.19 17.27
C TRP A 190 -8.64 15.53 18.71
N ASP A 191 -7.72 15.33 19.67
CA ASP A 191 -7.91 15.64 21.09
C ASP A 191 -7.46 17.07 21.46
N ASP A 192 -7.05 17.89 20.48
CA ASP A 192 -6.64 19.28 20.69
C ASP A 192 -7.90 20.17 20.82
N PRO A 193 -8.03 20.99 21.88
CA PRO A 193 -9.13 21.95 22.01
C PRO A 193 -9.10 23.10 20.98
N GLY A 194 -8.08 23.15 20.10
CA GLY A 194 -7.96 24.08 18.98
C GLY A 194 -9.08 23.99 17.91
N PRO A 195 -9.03 24.83 16.86
CA PRO A 195 -10.17 25.02 15.98
C PRO A 195 -10.42 23.82 15.06
N HIS A 196 -11.31 22.93 15.48
CA HIS A 196 -12.06 22.09 14.58
C HIS A 196 -12.95 22.98 13.70
N TYR A 197 -13.01 22.70 12.39
CA TYR A 197 -14.05 23.29 11.55
C TYR A 197 -15.27 22.37 11.57
N ASP A 198 -16.42 22.96 11.82
CA ASP A 198 -17.72 22.30 11.68
C ASP A 198 -18.13 22.32 10.20
N GLY A 199 -18.24 21.14 9.60
CA GLY A 199 -18.83 20.95 8.28
C GLY A 199 -20.23 20.35 8.37
N GLU A 200 -20.67 19.72 7.28
CA GLU A 200 -21.91 18.93 7.30
C GLU A 200 -21.83 17.82 8.37
N GLU A 201 -22.94 17.59 9.06
CA GLU A 201 -23.08 16.49 10.00
C GLU A 201 -22.88 15.15 9.28
N TYR A 202 -22.14 14.23 9.90
CA TYR A 202 -21.94 12.89 9.37
C TYR A 202 -21.88 11.82 10.47
N TYR A 203 -22.12 10.58 10.07
CA TYR A 203 -22.04 9.41 10.95
C TYR A 203 -20.59 9.11 11.36
N SER A 204 -20.37 8.98 12.67
CA SER A 204 -19.05 8.85 13.27
C SER A 204 -18.94 7.71 14.29
N ASP A 205 -19.94 6.82 14.38
CA ASP A 205 -19.84 5.61 15.20
C ASP A 205 -18.56 4.85 14.82
N GLU A 206 -17.77 4.46 15.83
CA GLU A 206 -16.59 3.61 15.64
C GLU A 206 -16.76 2.26 16.32
N ASN A 207 -17.91 2.00 16.94
CA ASN A 207 -18.21 0.75 17.62
C ASN A 207 -18.86 -0.29 16.69
N HIS A 208 -18.20 -0.58 15.57
CA HIS A 208 -18.64 -1.53 14.54
C HIS A 208 -17.43 -2.10 13.77
N TYR A 209 -17.64 -2.94 12.75
CA TYR A 209 -16.53 -3.50 11.98
C TYR A 209 -15.81 -2.42 11.17
N PHE A 210 -14.49 -2.41 11.26
CA PHE A 210 -13.63 -1.39 10.65
C PHE A 210 -13.27 -1.72 9.21
N ASN A 211 -12.92 -2.96 8.92
CA ASN A 211 -12.67 -3.41 7.56
C ASN A 211 -13.70 -4.47 7.18
N PHE A 212 -14.03 -4.55 5.90
CA PHE A 212 -14.73 -5.72 5.41
C PHE A 212 -13.77 -6.92 5.42
N ILE A 213 -12.60 -6.74 4.83
CA ILE A 213 -11.63 -7.81 4.57
C ILE A 213 -10.25 -7.40 5.09
N SER A 214 -9.63 -8.29 5.86
CA SER A 214 -8.24 -8.20 6.26
C SER A 214 -7.49 -9.43 5.76
N ILE A 215 -6.30 -9.23 5.16
CA ILE A 215 -5.44 -10.29 4.62
C ILE A 215 -4.07 -10.17 5.27
N SER A 216 -3.70 -11.16 6.07
CA SER A 216 -2.38 -11.25 6.71
C SER A 216 -1.75 -12.62 6.45
N ASN A 217 -0.42 -12.73 6.52
CA ASN A 217 0.28 -14.03 6.42
C ASN A 217 -0.19 -14.90 5.24
N THR A 218 -0.39 -14.30 4.06
CA THR A 218 -1.03 -14.96 2.92
C THR A 218 -0.29 -14.69 1.62
N LYS A 219 -0.20 -15.70 0.74
CA LYS A 219 0.34 -15.59 -0.62
C LYS A 219 -0.67 -16.03 -1.67
N ASN A 220 -0.67 -15.44 -2.86
CA ASN A 220 -1.60 -15.79 -3.95
C ASN A 220 -3.08 -15.72 -3.50
N ALA A 221 -3.50 -14.56 -3.00
CA ALA A 221 -4.89 -14.35 -2.59
C ALA A 221 -5.61 -13.34 -3.47
N TRP A 222 -6.94 -13.42 -3.49
CA TRP A 222 -7.74 -12.46 -4.23
C TRP A 222 -9.01 -12.02 -3.52
N VAL A 223 -9.42 -10.79 -3.82
CA VAL A 223 -10.75 -10.26 -3.53
C VAL A 223 -11.30 -9.74 -4.85
N ARG A 224 -12.47 -10.21 -5.30
CA ARG A 224 -13.05 -9.71 -6.55
C ARG A 224 -14.55 -9.60 -6.55
N ASN A 225 -15.10 -8.61 -7.25
CA ASN A 225 -16.54 -8.37 -7.32
C ASN A 225 -17.14 -8.29 -5.91
N VAL A 226 -16.66 -7.32 -5.12
CA VAL A 226 -17.08 -7.14 -3.72
C VAL A 226 -17.46 -5.70 -3.43
N THR A 227 -18.60 -5.50 -2.77
CA THR A 227 -19.03 -4.19 -2.26
C THR A 227 -18.88 -4.14 -0.74
N ALA A 228 -18.23 -3.10 -0.21
CA ALA A 228 -18.21 -2.80 1.23
C ALA A 228 -19.05 -1.55 1.52
N LEU A 229 -20.01 -1.66 2.43
CA LEU A 229 -20.84 -0.54 2.87
C LEU A 229 -20.71 -0.32 4.39
N HIS A 230 -20.49 0.93 4.79
CA HIS A 230 -20.50 1.40 6.18
C HIS A 230 -19.39 0.90 7.12
N PHE A 231 -18.35 0.23 6.62
CA PHE A 231 -17.19 -0.14 7.45
C PHE A 231 -16.32 1.08 7.77
N GLY A 232 -15.65 1.11 8.93
CA GLY A 232 -14.95 2.32 9.37
C GLY A 232 -13.69 2.73 8.59
N SER A 233 -12.79 1.79 8.29
CA SER A 233 -11.73 1.96 7.29
C SER A 233 -12.20 1.65 5.87
N SER A 234 -13.23 0.81 5.74
CA SER A 234 -13.87 0.32 4.51
C SER A 234 -13.47 -1.08 4.06
N LEU A 235 -12.81 -1.26 2.90
CA LEU A 235 -12.90 -2.52 2.17
C LEU A 235 -11.78 -3.51 2.49
N ALA A 236 -10.54 -3.23 2.09
CA ALA A 236 -9.46 -4.20 2.14
C ALA A 236 -8.20 -3.65 2.82
N SER A 237 -7.66 -4.44 3.75
CA SER A 237 -6.32 -4.25 4.29
C SER A 237 -5.46 -5.49 4.02
N VAL A 238 -4.30 -5.28 3.40
CA VAL A 238 -3.30 -6.32 3.12
C VAL A 238 -2.07 -6.04 3.97
N ALA A 239 -1.78 -6.89 4.96
CA ALA A 239 -0.70 -6.70 5.92
C ALA A 239 0.69 -7.08 5.35
N ALA A 240 1.75 -6.60 6.02
CA ALA A 240 3.15 -6.69 5.56
C ALA A 240 3.69 -8.09 5.25
N SER A 241 3.20 -9.13 5.92
CA SER A 241 3.63 -10.51 5.67
C SER A 241 2.90 -11.20 4.51
N SER A 242 2.04 -10.47 3.80
CA SER A 242 1.30 -10.96 2.63
C SER A 242 1.99 -10.55 1.32
N LYS A 243 1.88 -11.39 0.29
CA LYS A 243 2.51 -11.19 -1.03
C LYS A 243 1.60 -11.68 -2.15
N TRP A 244 1.64 -11.07 -3.33
CA TRP A 244 0.85 -11.51 -4.50
C TRP A 244 -0.65 -11.56 -4.19
N VAL A 245 -1.19 -10.43 -3.76
CA VAL A 245 -2.62 -10.25 -3.49
C VAL A 245 -3.23 -9.40 -4.58
N THR A 246 -4.35 -9.84 -5.16
CA THR A 246 -5.12 -9.04 -6.13
C THR A 246 -6.47 -8.65 -5.53
N VAL A 247 -6.75 -7.35 -5.44
CA VAL A 247 -8.08 -6.83 -5.13
C VAL A 247 -8.60 -6.19 -6.41
N GLN A 248 -9.71 -6.66 -6.95
CA GLN A 248 -10.19 -6.16 -8.24
C GLN A 248 -11.69 -6.01 -8.31
N ASP A 249 -12.19 -5.10 -9.13
CA ASP A 249 -13.62 -4.98 -9.41
C ASP A 249 -14.43 -4.80 -8.11
N CYS A 250 -13.91 -3.99 -7.19
CA CYS A 250 -14.46 -3.81 -5.84
C CYS A 250 -14.94 -2.37 -5.61
N ASP A 251 -15.95 -2.22 -4.77
CA ASP A 251 -16.55 -0.92 -4.49
C ASP A 251 -16.69 -0.65 -2.99
N SER A 252 -16.03 0.42 -2.54
CA SER A 252 -16.12 0.93 -1.18
C SER A 252 -17.08 2.10 -1.09
N ARG A 253 -18.11 2.00 -0.25
CA ARG A 253 -19.15 3.03 -0.12
C ARG A 253 -19.34 3.48 1.32
N GLU A 254 -19.37 4.81 1.50
CA GLU A 254 -19.88 5.49 2.70
C GLU A 254 -19.29 4.95 4.02
N PRO A 255 -17.96 5.00 4.24
CA PRO A 255 -17.37 4.53 5.49
C PRO A 255 -17.86 5.35 6.69
N ILE A 256 -18.04 4.68 7.83
CA ILE A 256 -18.55 5.28 9.08
C ILE A 256 -17.43 5.30 10.12
N SER A 257 -16.88 6.47 10.38
CA SER A 257 -15.83 6.72 11.35
C SER A 257 -15.60 8.23 11.41
N ILE A 258 -14.89 8.72 12.42
CA ILE A 258 -14.37 10.09 12.32
C ILE A 258 -13.40 10.19 11.12
N ARG A 259 -13.32 11.36 10.49
CA ARG A 259 -12.51 11.59 9.27
C ARG A 259 -11.06 11.98 9.61
N ALA A 260 -10.42 11.23 10.52
CA ALA A 260 -9.11 11.60 11.10
C ALA A 260 -8.15 10.42 11.33
N GLY A 261 -6.85 10.68 11.34
CA GLY A 261 -5.82 9.69 11.65
C GLY A 261 -5.88 8.44 10.75
N ALA A 262 -5.57 7.26 11.28
CA ALA A 262 -5.52 6.01 10.50
C ALA A 262 -6.90 5.41 10.14
N ARG A 263 -7.91 6.24 9.86
CA ARG A 263 -9.29 5.82 9.54
C ARG A 263 -9.61 6.10 8.08
N ARG A 264 -10.58 5.37 7.53
CA ARG A 264 -11.00 5.43 6.12
C ARG A 264 -9.85 5.20 5.12
N PHE A 265 -8.93 4.31 5.49
CA PHE A 265 -7.85 3.81 4.62
C PHE A 265 -8.44 2.65 3.83
N THR A 266 -8.93 2.94 2.63
CA THR A 266 -9.94 2.10 1.97
C THR A 266 -9.35 0.82 1.37
N TYR A 267 -8.30 0.98 0.56
CA TYR A 267 -7.49 -0.09 0.03
C TYR A 267 -6.07 0.08 0.56
N MET A 268 -5.80 -0.51 1.73
CA MET A 268 -4.51 -0.37 2.43
C MET A 268 -3.58 -1.53 2.11
N LEU A 269 -2.47 -1.24 1.42
CA LEU A 269 -1.46 -2.23 1.05
C LEU A 269 -0.18 -2.04 1.87
N SER A 270 0.00 -2.86 2.89
CA SER A 270 1.27 -3.01 3.62
C SER A 270 2.11 -4.17 3.14
N GLY A 271 1.51 -5.13 2.42
CA GLY A 271 2.20 -6.29 1.82
C GLY A 271 3.02 -5.94 0.57
N GLN A 272 3.51 -6.96 -0.13
CA GLN A 272 4.38 -6.81 -1.29
C GLN A 272 3.76 -7.34 -2.58
N LEU A 273 4.11 -6.71 -3.71
CA LEU A 273 3.72 -7.17 -5.06
C LEU A 273 2.21 -7.42 -5.18
N SER A 274 1.41 -6.53 -4.60
CA SER A 274 -0.06 -6.57 -4.64
C SER A 274 -0.60 -5.67 -5.72
N LEU A 275 -1.73 -6.07 -6.30
CA LEU A 275 -2.46 -5.32 -7.32
C LEU A 275 -3.84 -4.94 -6.78
N VAL A 276 -4.20 -3.67 -6.89
CA VAL A 276 -5.57 -3.19 -6.72
C VAL A 276 -6.00 -2.62 -8.07
N GLN A 277 -7.00 -3.22 -8.72
CA GLN A 277 -7.42 -2.78 -10.07
C GLN A 277 -8.92 -2.59 -10.22
N ARG A 278 -9.35 -1.55 -10.94
CA ARG A 278 -10.78 -1.27 -11.19
C ARG A 278 -11.60 -1.21 -9.90
N CYS A 279 -11.05 -0.53 -8.92
CA CYS A 279 -11.66 -0.38 -7.62
C CYS A 279 -12.10 1.07 -7.41
N THR A 280 -13.30 1.23 -6.83
CA THR A 280 -13.88 2.55 -6.52
C THR A 280 -13.91 2.79 -5.02
N SER A 281 -13.79 4.06 -4.63
CA SER A 281 -13.91 4.52 -3.25
C SER A 281 -14.75 5.78 -3.16
N THR A 282 -15.88 5.71 -2.46
CA THR A 282 -16.73 6.89 -2.16
C THR A 282 -16.52 7.32 -0.72
N LYS A 283 -16.19 8.60 -0.49
CA LYS A 283 -16.02 9.21 0.85
C LYS A 283 -14.93 8.56 1.73
N GLY A 284 -13.95 7.91 1.11
CA GLY A 284 -12.70 7.50 1.76
C GLY A 284 -11.85 8.70 2.21
N ARG A 285 -10.89 8.51 3.13
CA ARG A 285 -9.89 9.54 3.45
C ARG A 285 -8.67 9.35 2.56
N HIS A 286 -7.89 8.31 2.82
CA HIS A 286 -6.86 7.85 1.90
C HIS A 286 -7.41 6.62 1.17
N SER A 287 -7.87 6.80 -0.07
CA SER A 287 -8.57 5.74 -0.81
C SER A 287 -7.62 4.62 -1.23
N PHE A 288 -6.50 4.96 -1.85
CA PHE A 288 -5.49 4.02 -2.33
C PHE A 288 -4.19 4.30 -1.60
N VAL A 289 -3.87 3.47 -0.60
CA VAL A 289 -2.83 3.80 0.39
C VAL A 289 -1.90 2.64 0.64
N MET A 290 -0.63 2.95 0.85
CA MET A 290 0.40 1.97 1.25
C MET A 290 0.98 2.34 2.61
N GLY A 291 1.46 1.35 3.36
CA GLY A 291 1.87 1.57 4.76
C GLY A 291 3.20 0.93 5.14
N GLY A 292 4.22 1.77 5.33
CA GLY A 292 5.53 1.37 5.85
C GLY A 292 6.47 0.74 4.81
N SER A 293 7.75 0.60 5.19
CA SER A 293 8.86 0.35 4.27
C SER A 293 8.84 -1.01 3.56
N SER A 294 8.06 -1.96 4.06
CA SER A 294 7.85 -3.27 3.42
C SER A 294 6.77 -3.26 2.35
N SER A 295 6.03 -2.15 2.19
CA SER A 295 5.05 -1.96 1.12
C SER A 295 5.76 -1.72 -0.20
N SER A 296 6.10 -2.79 -0.90
CA SER A 296 6.99 -2.69 -2.07
C SER A 296 6.40 -3.33 -3.32
N GLY A 297 6.54 -2.64 -4.45
CA GLY A 297 6.10 -3.15 -5.75
C GLY A 297 4.59 -3.29 -5.88
N ASN A 298 3.83 -2.54 -5.09
CA ASN A 298 2.37 -2.54 -5.14
C ASN A 298 1.87 -1.61 -6.25
N VAL A 299 0.74 -1.98 -6.84
CA VAL A 299 0.14 -1.27 -7.98
C VAL A 299 -1.31 -0.95 -7.70
N PHE A 300 -1.70 0.30 -7.96
CA PHE A 300 -3.09 0.71 -8.13
C PHE A 300 -3.31 1.00 -9.62
N LEU A 301 -4.25 0.30 -10.24
CA LEU A 301 -4.49 0.33 -11.69
C LEU A 301 -5.96 0.63 -12.00
N ASP A 302 -6.25 1.68 -12.77
CA ASP A 302 -7.62 2.00 -13.21
C ASP A 302 -8.60 2.17 -12.04
N CYS A 303 -8.16 2.85 -10.98
CA CYS A 303 -8.92 3.03 -9.75
C CYS A 303 -9.44 4.47 -9.63
N SER A 304 -10.59 4.68 -8.98
CA SER A 304 -11.15 6.03 -8.80
C SER A 304 -11.68 6.30 -7.40
N ALA A 305 -11.56 7.56 -6.98
CA ALA A 305 -12.10 8.05 -5.71
C ALA A 305 -13.09 9.19 -5.94
N THR A 306 -14.28 9.07 -5.38
CA THR A 306 -15.32 10.09 -5.41
C THR A 306 -15.45 10.74 -4.04
N ASN A 307 -15.33 12.07 -4.00
CA ASN A 307 -15.34 12.90 -2.79
C ASN A 307 -14.39 12.40 -1.68
N PRO A 308 -13.10 12.13 -1.98
CA PRO A 308 -12.16 11.73 -0.96
C PRO A 308 -11.87 12.89 0.01
N PHE A 309 -11.60 12.57 1.28
CA PHE A 309 -11.24 13.54 2.32
C PHE A 309 -9.72 13.72 2.48
N SER A 310 -8.92 13.10 1.63
CA SER A 310 -7.47 13.25 1.59
C SER A 310 -6.89 12.74 0.27
N THR A 311 -5.58 12.85 0.12
CA THR A 311 -4.86 12.26 -1.00
C THR A 311 -4.76 10.73 -0.87
N SER A 312 -4.67 10.03 -1.99
CA SER A 312 -4.18 8.66 -2.05
C SER A 312 -2.65 8.69 -2.19
N GLU A 313 -1.95 7.90 -1.39
CA GLU A 313 -0.51 8.07 -1.23
C GLU A 313 0.20 6.88 -0.58
N PRO A 314 1.51 6.76 -0.79
CA PRO A 314 2.37 6.09 0.18
C PRO A 314 2.24 6.79 1.55
N HIS A 315 2.14 6.01 2.62
CA HIS A 315 1.92 6.49 3.98
C HIS A 315 2.88 5.79 4.97
N SER A 316 3.16 6.46 6.09
CA SER A 316 4.24 6.09 7.03
C SER A 316 5.63 6.13 6.37
N GLN A 317 6.60 5.32 6.82
CA GLN A 317 8.01 5.51 6.47
C GLN A 317 8.42 4.73 5.20
N TRP A 318 8.92 5.45 4.18
CA TRP A 318 9.70 4.92 3.06
C TRP A 318 9.10 3.75 2.26
N VAL A 319 7.80 3.83 1.93
CA VAL A 319 7.18 2.95 0.93
C VAL A 319 7.94 3.10 -0.39
N ASN A 320 8.15 2.00 -1.13
CA ASN A 320 9.05 2.03 -2.27
C ASN A 320 8.58 1.24 -3.50
N GLY A 321 8.88 1.78 -4.69
CA GLY A 321 8.59 1.12 -5.97
C GLY A 321 7.10 0.92 -6.23
N ALA A 322 6.27 1.85 -5.79
CA ALA A 322 4.84 1.80 -6.03
C ALA A 322 4.47 2.46 -7.36
N LEU A 323 3.42 1.94 -7.99
CA LEU A 323 2.86 2.48 -9.22
C LEU A 323 1.38 2.82 -9.01
N TYR A 324 1.02 4.07 -9.29
CA TYR A 324 -0.36 4.48 -9.53
C TYR A 324 -0.48 4.69 -11.03
N ASP A 325 -1.35 3.92 -11.67
CA ASP A 325 -1.48 3.84 -13.12
C ASP A 325 -2.95 4.03 -13.49
N ASN A 326 -3.28 5.10 -14.22
CA ASN A 326 -4.68 5.47 -14.53
C ASN A 326 -5.54 5.62 -13.26
N VAL A 327 -5.01 6.24 -12.21
CA VAL A 327 -5.76 6.49 -10.98
C VAL A 327 -6.40 7.87 -11.02
N GLN A 328 -7.72 7.93 -10.82
CA GLN A 328 -8.49 9.17 -10.70
C GLN A 328 -8.76 9.47 -9.22
N ALA A 329 -7.84 10.20 -8.59
CA ALA A 329 -7.94 10.65 -7.21
C ALA A 329 -6.88 11.73 -6.95
N PRO A 330 -7.06 12.59 -5.94
CA PRO A 330 -5.95 13.42 -5.50
C PRO A 330 -4.79 12.54 -5.01
N LEU A 331 -3.56 12.76 -5.49
CA LEU A 331 -2.41 11.88 -5.21
C LEU A 331 -1.29 12.61 -4.48
N SER A 332 -0.54 11.91 -3.63
CA SER A 332 0.72 12.47 -3.15
C SER A 332 1.83 11.46 -2.90
N ALA A 333 3.07 11.88 -3.12
CA ALA A 333 4.28 11.19 -2.70
C ALA A 333 5.26 12.28 -2.23
N ARG A 334 5.23 12.57 -0.92
CA ARG A 334 5.76 13.82 -0.37
C ARG A 334 6.52 13.62 0.95
N TYR A 335 7.18 14.68 1.40
CA TYR A 335 7.63 14.80 2.77
C TYR A 335 6.50 15.31 3.67
N TRP A 336 6.27 14.60 4.77
CA TRP A 336 5.35 14.98 5.83
C TRP A 336 6.13 15.63 6.98
N LYS A 337 6.09 16.96 7.06
CA LYS A 337 6.82 17.68 8.13
C LYS A 337 6.17 17.49 9.49
N ASP A 338 6.95 17.65 10.55
CA ASP A 338 6.51 17.77 11.94
C ASP A 338 5.68 16.58 12.49
N ILE A 339 5.71 15.43 11.81
CA ILE A 339 5.08 14.19 12.27
C ILE A 339 5.95 12.98 11.91
N GLY A 340 5.72 11.85 12.59
CA GLY A 340 6.51 10.61 12.42
C GLY A 340 6.36 9.88 11.08
N ILE A 341 5.80 10.53 10.05
CA ILE A 341 5.70 9.99 8.70
C ILE A 341 6.95 10.30 7.88
N GLY A 342 7.41 11.56 7.87
CA GLY A 342 8.58 11.98 7.08
C GLY A 342 8.43 11.74 5.57
N TRP A 343 9.49 11.25 4.92
CA TRP A 343 9.48 10.80 3.53
C TRP A 343 8.62 9.55 3.32
N ALA A 344 7.39 9.76 2.86
CA ALA A 344 6.44 8.66 2.78
C ALA A 344 6.71 7.69 1.62
N GLY A 345 7.26 8.18 0.51
CA GLY A 345 7.45 7.41 -0.71
C GLY A 345 8.78 7.68 -1.42
N ALA A 346 9.41 6.60 -1.93
CA ALA A 346 10.63 6.63 -2.72
C ALA A 346 10.50 5.74 -3.97
N ASN A 347 10.93 6.22 -5.15
CA ASN A 347 10.76 5.49 -6.41
C ASN A 347 9.28 5.23 -6.71
N ILE A 348 8.43 6.22 -6.45
CA ILE A 348 6.99 6.21 -6.73
C ILE A 348 6.75 6.75 -8.12
N VAL A 349 5.83 6.12 -8.85
CA VAL A 349 5.42 6.56 -10.18
C VAL A 349 3.91 6.82 -10.20
N PHE A 350 3.52 8.00 -10.63
CA PHE A 350 2.17 8.33 -11.08
C PHE A 350 2.19 8.33 -12.62
N TRP A 351 1.37 7.49 -13.24
CA TRP A 351 1.31 7.33 -14.68
C TRP A 351 -0.11 7.52 -15.18
N ASN A 352 -0.32 8.53 -16.03
CA ASN A 352 -1.62 8.88 -16.59
C ASN A 352 -2.72 8.98 -15.53
N CYS A 353 -2.40 9.61 -14.40
CA CYS A 353 -3.36 9.81 -13.32
C CYS A 353 -4.15 11.12 -13.52
N GLU A 354 -5.31 11.18 -12.88
CA GLU A 354 -6.15 12.37 -12.85
C GLU A 354 -6.43 12.81 -11.41
N GLY A 355 -6.44 14.12 -11.19
CA GLY A 355 -6.70 14.76 -9.92
C GLY A 355 -5.55 15.63 -9.44
N ASP A 356 -5.82 16.44 -8.41
CA ASP A 356 -4.81 17.28 -7.80
C ASP A 356 -3.70 16.44 -7.16
N TYR A 357 -2.44 16.77 -7.40
CA TYR A 357 -1.33 15.95 -6.97
C TYR A 357 -0.17 16.74 -6.37
N MET A 358 0.63 16.07 -5.53
CA MET A 358 1.90 16.62 -5.07
C MET A 358 2.97 15.54 -5.03
N ILE A 359 4.08 15.80 -5.70
CA ILE A 359 5.20 14.87 -5.80
C ILE A 359 6.52 15.54 -5.46
N GLN A 360 7.30 14.91 -4.58
CA GLN A 360 8.58 15.41 -4.08
C GLN A 360 9.63 14.29 -4.09
N ASN A 361 10.90 14.65 -4.27
CA ASN A 361 12.01 13.71 -4.23
C ASN A 361 12.58 13.63 -2.82
N PRO A 362 12.58 12.45 -2.17
CA PRO A 362 13.41 12.24 -1.00
C PRO A 362 14.90 12.28 -1.39
N PRO A 363 15.81 12.69 -0.49
CA PRO A 363 17.24 12.52 -0.75
C PRO A 363 17.53 11.05 -1.04
N THR A 364 18.41 10.77 -2.01
CA THR A 364 18.80 9.42 -2.47
C THR A 364 17.79 8.64 -3.33
N ALA A 365 16.59 9.15 -3.58
CA ALA A 365 15.64 8.51 -4.50
C ALA A 365 14.85 9.55 -5.32
N LYS A 366 14.11 9.08 -6.33
CA LYS A 366 13.35 9.95 -7.23
C LYS A 366 11.91 9.47 -7.31
N ASN A 367 10.96 10.39 -7.34
CA ASN A 367 9.55 10.14 -7.59
C ASN A 367 9.16 10.82 -8.89
N TYR A 368 8.23 10.21 -9.63
CA TYR A 368 7.92 10.57 -11.00
C TYR A 368 6.42 10.71 -11.23
N SER A 369 6.04 11.69 -12.04
CA SER A 369 4.69 11.84 -12.57
C SER A 369 4.76 12.05 -14.07
N PHE A 370 4.01 11.24 -14.82
CA PHE A 370 3.94 11.30 -16.27
C PHE A 370 2.49 11.39 -16.72
N GLY A 371 2.22 12.32 -17.64
CA GLY A 371 0.91 12.44 -18.28
C GLY A 371 -0.24 12.76 -17.32
N HIS A 372 0.00 13.57 -16.28
CA HIS A 372 -0.96 13.78 -15.20
C HIS A 372 -1.91 14.93 -15.53
N ILE A 373 -3.22 14.71 -15.43
CA ILE A 373 -4.23 15.78 -15.57
C ILE A 373 -4.68 16.26 -14.18
N GLY A 374 -4.40 17.51 -13.85
CA GLY A 374 -4.76 18.09 -12.54
C GLY A 374 -3.73 19.08 -12.03
N LEU A 375 -4.04 19.77 -10.93
CA LEU A 375 -3.13 20.75 -10.36
C LEU A 375 -2.02 20.07 -9.58
N ASN A 376 -0.77 20.47 -9.80
CA ASN A 376 0.36 20.06 -8.95
C ASN A 376 0.38 20.83 -7.61
N ALA A 377 -0.72 20.72 -6.86
CA ALA A 377 -0.90 21.19 -5.50
C ALA A 377 -2.05 20.40 -4.88
N VAL A 378 -1.96 20.02 -3.60
CA VAL A 378 -3.05 19.34 -2.89
C VAL A 378 -3.52 20.19 -1.72
N VAL A 379 -4.83 20.31 -1.56
CA VAL A 379 -5.45 21.12 -0.49
C VAL A 379 -5.47 20.42 0.88
N PHE A 380 -5.18 19.12 0.91
CA PHE A 380 -5.26 18.31 2.12
C PHE A 380 -3.96 18.33 2.94
N ASN A 381 -4.09 18.33 4.26
CA ASN A 381 -2.96 18.25 5.20
C ASN A 381 -1.87 19.33 4.93
N ALA A 382 -2.33 20.54 4.58
CA ALA A 382 -1.59 21.77 4.32
C ALA A 382 -0.54 22.07 5.40
N ILE A 383 -0.87 21.87 6.68
CA ILE A 383 0.07 22.14 7.77
C ILE A 383 1.23 21.17 7.86
N TYR A 384 1.18 20.03 7.15
CA TYR A 384 2.27 19.06 7.09
C TYR A 384 2.97 19.03 5.74
N GLN A 385 2.64 19.95 4.84
CA GLN A 385 3.41 20.09 3.60
C GLN A 385 4.62 21.00 3.84
N ASP A 386 5.73 20.62 3.21
CA ASP A 386 6.95 21.41 3.13
C ASP A 386 7.29 21.65 1.66
N TYR A 387 6.93 22.83 1.16
CA TYR A 387 7.18 23.20 -0.24
C TYR A 387 8.64 23.53 -0.54
N SER A 388 9.52 23.57 0.48
CA SER A 388 10.96 23.77 0.27
C SER A 388 11.67 22.51 -0.24
N LYS A 389 11.05 21.34 -0.12
CA LYS A 389 11.61 20.08 -0.60
C LYS A 389 11.68 20.04 -2.13
N GLU A 390 12.68 19.31 -2.63
CA GLU A 390 12.85 19.09 -4.06
C GLU A 390 11.57 18.47 -4.67
N ARG A 391 11.06 19.06 -5.75
CA ARG A 391 9.92 18.52 -6.49
C ARG A 391 10.32 17.21 -7.18
N GLY A 392 9.34 16.31 -7.32
CA GLY A 392 9.48 15.11 -8.14
C GLY A 392 9.68 15.46 -9.61
N HIS A 393 10.13 14.48 -10.40
CA HIS A 393 10.16 14.60 -11.85
C HIS A 393 8.73 14.64 -12.38
N ILE A 394 8.41 15.65 -13.17
CA ILE A 394 7.08 15.81 -13.77
C ILE A 394 7.29 16.00 -15.27
N GLU A 395 6.62 15.17 -16.05
CA GLU A 395 6.68 15.21 -17.50
C GLU A 395 5.26 15.10 -18.06
N TYR A 396 4.92 15.96 -19.02
CA TYR A 396 3.58 16.05 -19.61
C TYR A 396 2.48 16.31 -18.56
N MET A 397 2.26 17.59 -18.26
CA MET A 397 1.14 18.03 -17.43
C MET A 397 -0.10 18.27 -18.30
N ASP A 398 -1.28 18.03 -17.73
CA ASP A 398 -2.60 18.28 -18.33
C ASP A 398 -2.86 17.54 -19.65
N ILE A 399 -2.18 16.41 -19.86
CA ILE A 399 -2.39 15.53 -21.00
C ILE A 399 -1.96 14.10 -20.66
N HIS A 400 -2.75 13.10 -21.04
CA HIS A 400 -2.33 11.70 -20.98
C HIS A 400 -1.35 11.36 -22.11
N VAL A 401 -0.41 10.46 -21.84
CA VAL A 401 0.63 10.02 -22.80
C VAL A 401 0.52 8.54 -23.13
N ALA A 402 1.13 8.14 -24.25
CA ALA A 402 1.27 6.73 -24.62
C ALA A 402 2.53 6.10 -23.97
N PRO A 403 2.48 4.83 -23.54
CA PRO A 403 1.30 3.95 -23.51
C PRO A 403 0.28 4.37 -22.44
N ARG A 404 -0.99 3.97 -22.62
CA ARG A 404 -2.06 4.21 -21.64
C ARG A 404 -1.66 3.76 -20.23
N SER A 405 -1.08 2.56 -20.11
CA SER A 405 -0.66 1.97 -18.84
C SER A 405 0.75 1.40 -18.94
N LEU A 406 1.58 1.69 -17.93
CA LEU A 406 2.88 1.02 -17.75
C LEU A 406 2.68 -0.43 -17.30
N TYR A 407 1.78 -0.68 -16.36
CA TYR A 407 1.55 -2.03 -15.84
C TYR A 407 1.12 -2.99 -16.95
N LEU A 408 0.10 -2.62 -17.73
CA LEU A 408 -0.41 -3.46 -18.83
C LEU A 408 0.63 -3.62 -19.94
N THR A 409 1.44 -2.60 -20.21
CA THR A 409 2.53 -2.69 -21.19
C THR A 409 3.62 -3.66 -20.72
N GLN A 410 4.08 -3.55 -19.48
CA GLN A 410 5.07 -4.48 -18.91
C GLN A 410 4.52 -5.90 -18.79
N LEU A 411 3.23 -6.06 -18.49
CA LEU A 411 2.59 -7.37 -18.48
C LEU A 411 2.59 -8.02 -19.87
N ARG A 412 2.24 -7.24 -20.91
CA ARG A 412 2.28 -7.67 -22.30
C ARG A 412 3.67 -8.08 -22.76
N GLU A 413 4.68 -7.27 -22.45
CA GLU A 413 6.07 -7.55 -22.81
C GLU A 413 6.58 -8.83 -22.15
N ARG A 414 6.16 -9.08 -20.90
CA ARG A 414 6.60 -10.24 -20.13
C ARG A 414 5.86 -11.52 -20.50
N LEU A 415 4.53 -11.46 -20.68
CA LEU A 415 3.66 -12.64 -20.76
C LEU A 415 2.78 -12.68 -22.02
N GLY A 416 2.92 -11.72 -22.93
CA GLY A 416 2.14 -11.66 -24.18
C GLY A 416 0.79 -10.97 -24.05
N LYS A 417 0.11 -10.79 -25.18
CA LYS A 417 -1.18 -10.09 -25.28
C LYS A 417 -2.29 -10.78 -24.49
N ASP A 418 -2.31 -12.11 -24.48
CA ASP A 418 -3.35 -12.88 -23.79
C ASP A 418 -3.35 -12.64 -22.28
N ALA A 419 -2.17 -12.44 -21.68
CA ALA A 419 -2.07 -12.09 -20.27
C ALA A 419 -2.75 -10.75 -19.94
N VAL A 420 -2.68 -9.77 -20.86
CA VAL A 420 -3.37 -8.49 -20.71
C VAL A 420 -4.88 -8.68 -20.87
N ASN A 421 -5.31 -9.39 -21.92
CA ASN A 421 -6.73 -9.66 -22.18
C ASN A 421 -7.42 -10.41 -21.02
N ASN A 422 -6.66 -11.20 -20.25
CA ASN A 422 -7.19 -11.92 -19.09
C ASN A 422 -7.49 -11.01 -17.88
N ILE A 423 -6.93 -9.80 -17.83
CA ILE A 423 -7.06 -8.93 -16.65
C ILE A 423 -7.66 -7.56 -16.95
N ALA A 424 -7.63 -7.09 -18.20
CA ALA A 424 -8.07 -5.76 -18.60
C ALA A 424 -9.43 -5.81 -19.30
N LEU A 425 -10.21 -4.74 -19.16
CA LEU A 425 -11.44 -4.53 -19.94
C LEU A 425 -11.11 -4.12 -21.38
N GLU A 426 -12.04 -4.33 -22.31
CA GLU A 426 -11.81 -4.11 -23.75
C GLU A 426 -11.39 -2.66 -24.05
N GLU A 427 -11.97 -1.69 -23.35
CA GLU A 427 -11.65 -0.27 -23.44
C GLU A 427 -10.28 0.12 -22.85
N GLN A 428 -9.68 -0.74 -22.02
CA GLN A 428 -8.38 -0.51 -21.40
C GLN A 428 -7.21 -1.02 -22.26
N VAL A 429 -7.51 -1.83 -23.28
CA VAL A 429 -6.54 -2.42 -24.22
C VAL A 429 -6.63 -1.88 -25.65
N LYS A 430 -7.58 -0.97 -25.90
CA LYS A 430 -7.63 -0.13 -27.10
C LYS A 430 -6.62 1.00 -26.96
#